data_AF-W5JVZ1-F1
#
_entry.id   AF-W5JVZ1-F1
#
_cell.length_a   1.000
_cell.length_b   1.000
_cell.length_c   1.000
_cell.angle_alpha   90.00
_cell.angle_beta   90.00
_cell.angle_gamma   90.00
#
_symmetry.space_group_name_H-M   'P 1'
#
loop_
_entity.id
_entity.type
_entity.pdbx_description
1 polymer ?
#
loop_
_entity_poly.entity_id
_entity_poly.type
_entity_poly.pdbx_seq_one_letter_code
_entity_poly.pdbx_strand_id
1 'polypeptide(L)'
;MSRMEAQRESMASAITQLEKKHKMETDSLHALQESSQALSLQVLASEQRAARAEADLRIEREWRTSMQENEVLNKEQISELQQQVKQLSDDSKQLGKANVELEKLRSQWAEDQRTLEELGVQLSVNKLQISELREKLTGNHRPPDAANDHELGANGGGGWTPDKIVSKCTGCEKEFSITRRKHHCRSCGKIFCSSCSEHVAPLPVAMDQQTKDGGKPVRVCDHCWEKLTAK
;
A
#
# COMPACT_ATOMS: atom_id res chain seq x y z
N MET A 1 20.53 -99.53 87.41
CA MET A 1 21.13 -99.24 86.08
C MET A 1 20.11 -98.73 85.07
N SER A 2 18.83 -99.14 85.10
CA SER A 2 17.81 -98.78 84.09
C SER A 2 17.39 -97.31 83.96
N ARG A 3 17.36 -96.51 85.04
CA ARG A 3 16.85 -95.12 84.98
C ARG A 3 17.76 -94.15 84.24
N MET A 4 19.08 -94.31 84.41
CA MET A 4 20.08 -93.47 83.75
C MET A 4 20.19 -93.80 82.25
N GLU A 5 20.01 -95.06 81.88
CA GLU A 5 19.96 -95.50 80.47
C GLU A 5 18.71 -94.96 79.76
N ALA A 6 17.53 -95.09 80.37
CA ALA A 6 16.29 -94.52 79.83
C ALA A 6 16.36 -92.98 79.68
N GLN A 7 16.99 -92.29 80.63
CA GLN A 7 17.22 -90.86 80.54
C GLN A 7 18.19 -90.49 79.40
N ARG A 8 19.26 -91.28 79.21
CA ARG A 8 20.20 -91.11 78.10
C ARG A 8 19.53 -91.33 76.73
N GLU A 9 18.70 -92.35 76.60
CA GLU A 9 17.93 -92.63 75.37
C GLU A 9 16.90 -91.54 75.07
N SER A 10 16.18 -91.05 76.09
CA SER A 10 15.26 -89.93 75.97
C SER A 10 15.95 -88.64 75.51
N MET A 11 17.11 -88.33 76.09
CA MET A 11 17.92 -87.18 75.68
C MET A 11 18.46 -87.34 74.25
N ALA A 12 18.92 -88.53 73.86
CA ALA A 12 19.37 -88.80 72.49
C ALA A 12 18.21 -88.63 71.48
N SER A 13 17.01 -89.13 71.81
CA SER A 13 15.81 -88.92 71.00
C SER A 13 15.45 -87.43 70.89
N ALA A 14 15.54 -86.66 71.98
CA ALA A 14 15.27 -85.22 71.95
C ALA A 14 16.28 -84.46 71.07
N ILE A 15 17.57 -84.82 71.12
CA ILE A 15 18.61 -84.24 70.27
C ILE A 15 18.31 -84.51 68.79
N THR A 16 18.02 -85.75 68.41
CA THR A 16 17.69 -86.09 67.01
C THR A 16 16.43 -85.37 66.50
N GLN A 17 15.43 -85.16 67.36
CA GLN A 17 14.25 -84.37 67.01
C GLN A 17 14.58 -82.89 66.80
N LEU A 18 15.43 -82.31 67.67
CA LEU A 18 15.90 -80.93 67.52
C LEU A 18 16.76 -80.75 66.28
N GLU A 19 17.65 -81.69 65.96
CA GLU A 19 18.45 -81.67 64.73
C GLU A 19 17.56 -81.74 63.48
N LYS A 20 16.55 -82.62 63.48
CA LYS A 20 15.57 -82.71 62.39
C LYS A 20 14.79 -81.40 62.24
N LYS A 21 14.34 -80.81 63.36
CA LYS A 21 13.62 -79.53 63.35
C LYS A 21 14.50 -78.40 62.84
N HIS A 22 15.73 -78.29 63.33
CA HIS A 22 16.71 -77.31 62.87
C HIS A 22 16.99 -77.44 61.37
N LYS A 23 17.15 -78.66 60.86
CA LYS A 23 17.31 -78.90 59.42
C LYS A 23 16.08 -78.41 58.63
N MET A 24 14.87 -78.78 59.06
CA MET A 24 13.63 -78.32 58.42
C MET A 24 13.50 -76.79 58.43
N GLU A 25 13.83 -76.14 59.54
CA GLU A 25 13.82 -74.67 59.66
C GLU A 25 14.89 -74.02 58.78
N THR A 26 16.07 -74.62 58.65
CA THR A 26 17.15 -74.14 57.77
C THR A 26 16.75 -74.26 56.29
N ASP A 27 16.17 -75.39 55.89
CA ASP A 27 15.68 -75.61 54.53
C ASP A 27 14.54 -74.63 54.20
N SER A 28 13.64 -74.40 55.16
CA SER A 28 12.55 -73.42 55.04
C SER A 28 13.11 -72.00 54.89
N LEU A 29 14.10 -71.62 55.71
CA LEU A 29 14.74 -70.31 55.63
C LEU A 29 15.38 -70.08 54.26
N HIS A 30 16.06 -71.09 53.72
CA HIS A 30 16.65 -71.03 52.39
C HIS A 30 15.58 -70.82 51.30
N ALA A 31 14.50 -71.59 51.34
CA ALA A 31 13.39 -71.45 50.40
C ALA A 31 12.72 -70.06 50.49
N LEU A 32 12.54 -69.53 51.70
CA LEU A 32 12.05 -68.16 51.89
C LEU A 32 13.02 -67.12 51.33
N GLN A 33 14.33 -67.31 51.50
CA GLN A 33 15.34 -66.41 50.98
C GLN A 33 15.37 -66.41 49.45
N GLU A 34 15.29 -67.58 48.80
CA GLU A 34 15.16 -67.70 47.34
C GLU A 34 13.88 -67.03 46.84
N SER A 35 12.75 -67.27 47.49
CA SER A 35 11.48 -66.62 47.14
C SER A 35 11.54 -65.11 47.31
N SER A 36 12.20 -64.61 48.38
CA SER A 36 12.38 -63.18 48.60
C SER A 36 13.23 -62.55 47.50
N GLN A 37 14.32 -63.21 47.10
CA GLN A 37 15.17 -62.72 46.00
C GLN A 37 14.42 -62.69 44.66
N ALA A 38 13.65 -63.74 44.35
CA ALA A 38 12.82 -63.79 43.15
C ALA A 38 11.79 -62.66 43.12
N LEU A 39 11.13 -62.40 44.26
CA LEU A 39 10.17 -61.30 44.37
C LEU A 39 10.84 -59.93 44.21
N SER A 40 12.03 -59.73 44.80
CA SER A 40 12.80 -58.49 44.61
C SER A 40 13.13 -58.24 43.14
N LEU A 41 13.54 -59.26 42.39
CA LEU A 41 13.78 -59.15 40.94
C LEU A 41 12.49 -58.82 40.17
N GLN A 42 11.36 -59.42 40.57
CA GLN A 42 10.06 -59.14 39.96
C GLN A 42 9.60 -57.70 40.20
N VAL A 43 9.82 -57.17 41.41
CA VAL A 43 9.53 -55.78 41.76
C VAL A 43 10.37 -54.83 40.90
N LEU A 44 11.69 -55.04 40.83
CA LEU A 44 12.58 -54.23 39.99
C LEU A 44 12.17 -54.25 38.52
N ALA A 45 11.82 -55.42 37.98
CA ALA A 45 11.33 -55.53 36.61
C ALA A 45 10.00 -54.79 36.41
N SER A 46 9.12 -54.79 37.42
CA SER A 46 7.86 -54.06 37.39
C SER A 46 8.07 -52.55 37.45
N GLU A 47 8.95 -52.07 38.31
CA GLU A 47 9.33 -50.66 38.41
C GLU A 47 9.95 -50.16 37.11
N GLN A 48 10.83 -50.96 36.49
CA GLN A 48 11.40 -50.59 35.19
C GLN A 48 10.35 -50.50 34.09
N ARG A 49 9.36 -51.41 34.06
CA ARG A 49 8.24 -51.35 33.11
C ARG A 49 7.37 -50.12 33.35
N ALA A 50 7.08 -49.80 34.61
CA ALA A 50 6.32 -48.61 34.98
C ALA A 50 7.06 -47.33 34.52
N ALA A 51 8.35 -47.23 34.79
CA ALA A 51 9.17 -46.08 34.37
C ALA A 51 9.20 -45.89 32.84
N ARG A 52 9.25 -46.98 32.07
CA ARG A 52 9.17 -46.91 30.59
C ARG A 52 7.80 -46.42 30.14
N ALA A 53 6.72 -46.97 30.69
CA ALA A 53 5.37 -46.55 30.36
C ALA A 53 5.12 -45.07 30.72
N GLU A 54 5.66 -44.60 31.85
CA GLU A 54 5.60 -43.19 32.24
C GLU A 54 6.35 -42.27 31.26
N ALA A 55 7.51 -42.70 30.78
CA ALA A 55 8.27 -41.96 29.77
C ALA A 55 7.51 -41.88 28.44
N ASP A 56 6.93 -42.99 27.98
CA ASP A 56 6.12 -43.03 26.75
C ASP A 56 4.88 -42.13 26.87
N LEU A 57 4.19 -42.18 28.02
CA LEU A 57 3.05 -41.31 28.30
C LEU A 57 3.42 -39.83 28.33
N ARG A 58 4.63 -39.48 28.78
CA ARG A 58 5.11 -38.09 28.75
C ARG A 58 5.29 -37.60 27.31
N ILE A 59 5.95 -38.41 26.47
CA ILE A 59 6.15 -38.09 25.05
C ILE A 59 4.80 -37.92 24.34
N GLU A 60 3.88 -38.86 24.54
CA GLU A 60 2.53 -38.78 23.98
C GLU A 60 1.77 -37.51 24.42
N ARG A 61 1.91 -37.09 25.68
CA ARG A 61 1.32 -35.84 26.16
C ARG A 61 1.92 -34.62 25.47
N GLU A 62 3.25 -34.55 25.38
CA GLU A 62 3.95 -33.46 24.70
C GLU A 62 3.55 -33.37 23.22
N TRP A 63 3.50 -34.50 22.53
CA TRP A 63 3.06 -34.58 21.14
C TRP A 63 1.61 -34.14 20.96
N ARG A 64 0.71 -34.57 21.85
CA ARG A 64 -0.70 -34.15 21.81
C ARG A 64 -0.83 -32.64 21.98
N THR A 65 -0.14 -32.05 22.95
CA THR A 65 -0.16 -30.59 23.16
C THR A 65 0.35 -29.86 21.92
N SER A 66 1.49 -30.29 21.37
CA SER A 66 2.05 -29.69 20.15
C SER A 66 1.12 -29.82 18.95
N MET A 67 0.46 -30.96 18.78
CA MET A 67 -0.55 -31.15 17.73
C MET A 67 -1.75 -30.21 17.91
N GLN A 68 -2.23 -30.02 19.14
CA GLN A 68 -3.33 -29.10 19.43
C GLN A 68 -2.95 -27.64 19.18
N GLU A 69 -1.74 -27.23 19.56
CA GLU A 69 -1.21 -25.90 19.26
C GLU A 69 -1.14 -25.66 17.75
N ASN A 70 -0.61 -26.63 17.00
CA ASN A 70 -0.57 -26.57 15.53
C ASN A 70 -1.98 -26.53 14.92
N GLU A 71 -2.94 -27.29 15.44
CA GLU A 71 -4.33 -27.26 14.97
C GLU A 71 -4.93 -25.87 15.15
N VAL A 72 -4.70 -25.21 16.29
CA VAL A 72 -5.17 -23.85 16.56
C VAL A 72 -4.53 -22.86 15.59
N LEU A 73 -3.20 -22.89 15.44
CA LEU A 73 -2.50 -22.00 14.49
C LEU A 73 -2.98 -22.18 13.05
N ASN A 74 -3.20 -23.43 12.62
CA ASN A 74 -3.73 -23.72 11.29
C ASN A 74 -5.15 -23.16 11.12
N LYS A 75 -6.01 -23.26 12.14
CA LYS A 75 -7.37 -22.68 12.10
C LYS A 75 -7.32 -21.16 12.01
N GLU A 76 -6.44 -20.51 12.76
CA GLU A 76 -6.23 -19.06 12.69
C GLU A 76 -5.77 -18.64 11.29
N GLN A 77 -4.78 -19.34 10.72
CA GLN A 77 -4.29 -19.07 9.37
C GLN A 77 -5.38 -19.28 8.30
N ILE A 78 -6.21 -20.32 8.43
CA ILE A 78 -7.34 -20.54 7.54
C ILE A 78 -8.34 -19.37 7.63
N SER A 79 -8.66 -18.92 8.84
CA SER A 79 -9.57 -17.79 9.06
C SER A 79 -9.03 -16.50 8.43
N GLU A 80 -7.72 -16.23 8.58
CA GLU A 80 -7.07 -15.07 7.99
C GLU A 80 -7.10 -15.13 6.45
N LEU A 81 -6.74 -16.28 5.87
CA LEU A 81 -6.81 -16.46 4.41
C LEU A 81 -8.24 -16.33 3.88
N GLN A 82 -9.24 -16.84 4.59
CA GLN A 82 -10.65 -16.67 4.23
C GLN A 82 -11.06 -15.19 4.24
N GLN A 83 -10.59 -14.41 5.22
CA GLN A 83 -10.83 -12.97 5.27
C GLN A 83 -10.15 -12.25 4.10
N GLN A 84 -8.90 -12.59 3.78
CA GLN A 84 -8.17 -12.01 2.65
C GLN A 84 -8.87 -12.30 1.31
N VAL A 85 -9.33 -13.54 1.10
CA VAL A 85 -10.09 -13.91 -0.10
C VAL A 85 -11.39 -13.11 -0.21
N LYS A 86 -12.11 -12.93 0.90
CA LYS A 86 -13.33 -12.11 0.92
C LYS A 86 -13.04 -10.66 0.55
N GLN A 87 -11.99 -10.08 1.14
CA GLN A 87 -11.56 -8.71 0.84
C GLN A 87 -11.21 -8.54 -0.64
N LEU A 88 -10.41 -9.45 -1.20
CA LEU A 88 -10.04 -9.41 -2.63
C LEU A 88 -11.27 -9.55 -3.55
N SER A 89 -12.24 -10.38 -3.18
CA SER A 89 -13.52 -10.49 -3.89
C SER A 89 -14.29 -9.17 -3.89
N ASP A 90 -14.35 -8.50 -2.74
CA ASP A 90 -15.07 -7.23 -2.61
C ASP A 90 -14.36 -6.10 -3.35
N ASP A 91 -13.03 -6.04 -3.29
CA ASP A 91 -12.22 -5.09 -4.07
C ASP A 91 -12.38 -5.31 -5.57
N SER A 92 -12.40 -6.56 -6.04
CA SER A 92 -12.66 -6.90 -7.44
C SER A 92 -14.03 -6.38 -7.91
N LYS A 93 -15.07 -6.52 -7.07
CA LYS A 93 -16.40 -5.95 -7.38
C LYS A 93 -16.37 -4.43 -7.44
N GLN A 94 -15.65 -3.75 -6.54
CA GLN A 94 -15.54 -2.30 -6.56
C GLN A 94 -14.78 -1.81 -7.79
N LEU A 95 -13.68 -2.48 -8.15
CA LEU A 95 -12.95 -2.21 -9.39
C LEU A 95 -13.84 -2.40 -10.62
N GLY A 96 -14.65 -3.46 -10.65
CA GLY A 96 -15.65 -3.67 -11.70
C GLY A 96 -16.62 -2.49 -11.85
N LYS A 97 -17.17 -1.99 -10.73
CA LYS A 97 -18.07 -0.82 -10.74
C LYS A 97 -17.37 0.45 -11.22
N ALA A 98 -16.14 0.70 -10.74
CA ALA A 98 -15.35 1.86 -11.13
C ALA A 98 -15.02 1.83 -12.64
N ASN A 99 -14.71 0.66 -13.20
CA ASN A 99 -14.46 0.49 -14.62
C ASN A 99 -15.71 0.81 -15.46
N VAL A 100 -16.89 0.36 -15.03
CA VAL A 100 -18.16 0.67 -15.73
C VAL A 100 -18.41 2.19 -15.74
N GLU A 101 -18.21 2.88 -14.62
CA GLU A 101 -18.38 4.34 -14.55
C GLU A 101 -17.34 5.08 -15.41
N LEU A 102 -16.09 4.60 -15.41
CA LEU A 102 -15.03 5.16 -16.24
C LEU A 102 -15.35 5.02 -17.73
N GLU A 103 -15.87 3.87 -18.17
CA GLU A 103 -16.27 3.65 -19.56
C GLU A 103 -17.45 4.56 -19.97
N LYS A 104 -18.41 4.74 -19.06
CA LYS A 104 -19.51 5.69 -19.27
C LYS A 104 -19.01 7.12 -19.46
N LEU A 105 -18.11 7.58 -18.59
CA LEU A 105 -17.50 8.91 -18.69
C LEU A 105 -16.68 9.06 -19.98
N ARG A 106 -15.98 8.01 -20.42
CA ARG A 106 -15.27 7.99 -21.71
C ARG A 106 -16.22 8.14 -22.90
N SER A 107 -17.34 7.42 -22.89
CA SER A 107 -18.37 7.55 -23.94
C SER A 107 -18.93 8.96 -23.98
N GLN A 108 -19.28 9.53 -22.81
CA GLN A 108 -19.78 10.90 -22.73
C GLN A 108 -18.77 11.91 -23.25
N TRP A 109 -17.50 11.80 -22.85
CA TRP A 109 -16.45 12.69 -23.33
C TRP A 109 -16.28 12.59 -24.86
N ALA A 110 -16.38 11.38 -25.42
CA ALA A 110 -16.31 11.19 -26.87
C ALA A 110 -17.51 11.83 -27.61
N GLU A 111 -18.71 11.79 -27.04
CA GLU A 111 -19.89 12.49 -27.55
C GLU A 111 -19.75 14.01 -27.49
N ASP A 112 -19.31 14.52 -26.34
CA ASP A 112 -19.08 15.96 -26.14
C ASP A 112 -18.01 16.48 -27.11
N GLN A 113 -16.94 15.70 -27.32
CA GLN A 113 -15.87 16.04 -28.27
C GLN A 113 -16.40 16.11 -29.71
N ARG A 114 -17.21 15.14 -30.16
CA ARG A 114 -17.85 15.19 -31.48
C ARG A 114 -18.76 16.41 -31.63
N THR A 115 -19.54 16.70 -30.59
CA THR A 115 -20.44 17.87 -30.57
C THR A 115 -19.67 19.18 -30.72
N LEU A 116 -18.53 19.31 -30.02
CA LEU A 116 -17.66 20.48 -30.14
C LEU A 116 -17.04 20.62 -31.53
N GLU A 117 -16.64 19.51 -32.15
CA GLU A 117 -16.12 19.49 -33.52
C GLU A 117 -17.18 19.95 -34.53
N GLU A 118 -18.42 19.44 -34.43
CA GLU A 118 -19.55 19.85 -35.28
C GLU A 118 -19.87 21.35 -35.13
N LEU A 119 -19.93 21.84 -33.89
CA LEU A 119 -20.12 23.27 -33.61
C LEU A 119 -18.98 24.12 -34.19
N GLY A 120 -17.74 23.64 -34.09
CA GLY A 120 -16.57 24.29 -34.68
C GLY A 120 -16.68 24.44 -36.20
N VAL A 121 -17.12 23.38 -36.89
CA VAL A 121 -17.38 23.40 -38.33
C VAL A 121 -18.49 24.40 -38.67
N GLN A 122 -19.64 24.33 -37.98
CA GLN A 122 -20.77 25.25 -38.21
C GLN A 122 -20.36 26.72 -38.01
N LEU A 123 -19.62 27.03 -36.95
CA LEU A 123 -19.12 28.38 -36.71
C LEU A 123 -18.17 28.85 -37.82
N SER A 124 -17.33 27.96 -38.36
CA SER A 124 -16.44 28.30 -39.47
C SER A 124 -17.23 28.66 -40.75
N VAL A 125 -18.29 27.90 -41.04
CA VAL A 125 -19.18 28.14 -42.18
C VAL A 125 -19.93 29.46 -42.00
N ASN A 126 -20.54 29.68 -40.84
CA ASN A 126 -21.25 30.92 -40.55
C ASN A 126 -20.31 32.14 -40.63
N LYS A 127 -19.06 32.00 -40.18
CA LYS A 127 -18.06 33.07 -40.27
C LYS A 127 -17.72 33.40 -41.73
N LEU A 128 -17.59 32.40 -42.61
CA LEU A 128 -17.37 32.60 -44.04
C LEU A 128 -18.56 33.34 -44.68
N GLN A 129 -19.78 32.88 -44.42
CA GLN A 129 -21.01 33.52 -44.92
C GLN A 129 -21.14 34.98 -44.47
N ILE A 130 -20.86 35.28 -43.20
CA ILE A 130 -20.85 36.66 -42.70
C ILE A 130 -19.79 37.49 -43.43
N SER A 131 -18.62 36.92 -43.70
CA SER A 131 -17.52 37.61 -44.38
C SER A 131 -17.91 37.94 -45.83
N GLU A 132 -18.53 36.99 -46.55
CA GLU A 132 -19.07 37.21 -47.90
C GLU A 132 -20.18 38.26 -47.94
N LEU A 133 -21.12 38.22 -46.98
CA LEU A 133 -22.19 39.23 -46.88
C LEU A 133 -21.62 40.61 -46.57
N ARG A 134 -20.59 40.68 -45.71
CA ARG A 134 -19.90 41.93 -45.40
C ARG A 134 -19.18 42.48 -46.61
N GLU A 135 -18.52 41.63 -47.40
CA GLU A 135 -17.86 42.01 -48.65
C GLU A 135 -18.86 42.60 -49.65
N LYS A 136 -20.03 41.95 -49.81
CA LYS A 136 -21.15 42.43 -50.64
C LYS A 136 -21.70 43.78 -50.16
N LEU A 137 -21.79 44.00 -48.85
CA LEU A 137 -22.20 45.28 -48.25
C LEU A 137 -21.13 46.38 -48.40
N THR A 138 -19.85 46.02 -48.46
CA THR A 138 -18.72 46.94 -48.70
C THR A 138 -18.41 47.16 -50.18
N GLY A 139 -19.18 46.56 -51.10
CA GLY A 139 -19.06 46.76 -52.54
C GLY A 139 -19.45 48.19 -52.95
N ASN A 140 -18.47 49.10 -52.93
CA ASN A 140 -18.14 50.17 -53.91
C ASN A 140 -17.44 51.43 -53.36
N HIS A 141 -16.86 51.42 -52.15
CA HIS A 141 -15.93 52.49 -51.77
C HIS A 141 -14.59 51.95 -51.27
N ARG A 142 -13.65 51.82 -52.20
CA ARG A 142 -12.22 51.77 -51.93
C ARG A 142 -11.69 53.20 -51.87
N PRO A 143 -11.20 53.70 -50.72
CA PRO A 143 -10.25 54.82 -50.75
C PRO A 143 -8.94 54.29 -51.36
N PRO A 144 -8.36 54.96 -52.37
CA PRO A 144 -6.96 54.75 -52.69
C PRO A 144 -6.13 55.26 -51.50
N ASP A 145 -4.96 54.67 -51.29
CA ASP A 145 -3.92 55.07 -50.33
C ASP A 145 -3.86 54.23 -49.04
N ALA A 146 -3.33 53.01 -49.17
CA ALA A 146 -2.47 52.41 -48.16
C ALA A 146 -1.67 51.24 -48.77
N ALA A 147 -0.80 51.57 -49.73
CA ALA A 147 0.38 50.74 -49.97
C ALA A 147 1.36 51.04 -48.85
N ASN A 148 1.48 50.14 -47.88
CA ASN A 148 2.68 49.93 -47.07
C ASN A 148 2.49 48.68 -46.21
N ASP A 149 2.66 47.53 -46.85
CA ASP A 149 3.02 46.31 -46.13
C ASP A 149 4.53 46.37 -45.90
N HIS A 150 4.92 47.07 -44.83
CA HIS A 150 6.29 47.11 -44.37
C HIS A 150 6.39 46.17 -43.17
N GLU A 151 7.24 45.15 -43.33
CA GLU A 151 7.80 44.39 -42.23
C GLU A 151 8.11 45.31 -41.04
N LEU A 152 7.55 44.98 -39.88
CA LEU A 152 8.05 45.49 -38.61
C LEU A 152 8.35 44.30 -37.70
N GLY A 153 9.55 43.79 -37.95
CA GLY A 153 10.32 43.10 -36.95
C GLY A 153 10.50 43.97 -35.69
N ALA A 154 10.84 43.26 -34.63
CA ALA A 154 11.33 43.77 -33.37
C ALA A 154 12.17 45.04 -33.50
N ASN A 155 11.87 46.09 -32.73
CA ASN A 155 12.67 46.55 -31.60
C ASN A 155 12.14 47.90 -31.05
N GLY A 156 12.10 48.05 -29.73
CA GLY A 156 12.16 49.37 -29.05
C GLY A 156 10.87 50.20 -28.95
N GLY A 157 10.00 49.89 -27.97
CA GLY A 157 8.97 50.82 -27.50
C GLY A 157 8.03 50.16 -26.49
N GLY A 158 8.20 50.45 -25.20
CA GLY A 158 7.46 49.83 -24.09
C GLY A 158 5.97 50.19 -24.05
N GLY A 159 5.16 49.53 -24.87
CA GLY A 159 3.71 49.65 -24.90
C GLY A 159 2.98 48.35 -24.58
N TRP A 160 1.80 48.49 -23.97
CA TRP A 160 0.88 47.38 -23.67
C TRP A 160 0.45 46.67 -24.95
N THR A 161 0.74 45.37 -25.07
CA THR A 161 0.46 44.60 -26.29
C THR A 161 -1.03 44.25 -26.40
N PRO A 162 -1.71 44.55 -27.53
CA PRO A 162 -3.11 44.17 -27.72
C PRO A 162 -3.31 42.64 -27.82
N ASP A 163 -4.38 42.13 -27.21
CA ASP A 163 -4.69 40.69 -27.20
C ASP A 163 -4.88 40.10 -28.61
N LYS A 164 -5.42 40.90 -29.54
CA LYS A 164 -5.80 40.44 -30.89
C LYS A 164 -4.61 39.98 -31.73
N ILE A 165 -3.41 40.50 -31.47
CA ILE A 165 -2.22 40.23 -32.30
C ILE A 165 -1.36 39.09 -31.75
N VAL A 166 -1.66 38.55 -30.56
CA VAL A 166 -0.85 37.51 -29.92
C VAL A 166 -1.60 36.18 -29.92
N SER A 167 -1.08 35.18 -30.63
CA SER A 167 -1.60 33.81 -30.66
C SER A 167 -0.88 32.86 -29.69
N LYS A 168 0.35 33.19 -29.29
CA LYS A 168 1.24 32.34 -28.48
C LYS A 168 1.78 33.06 -27.25
N CYS A 169 2.02 32.33 -26.17
CA CYS A 169 2.62 32.88 -24.96
C CYS A 169 4.04 33.38 -25.24
N THR A 170 4.36 34.63 -24.88
CA THR A 170 5.71 35.19 -25.13
C THR A 170 6.82 34.49 -24.32
N GLY A 171 6.49 33.83 -23.21
CA GLY A 171 7.48 33.11 -22.38
C GLY A 171 7.76 31.66 -22.80
N CYS A 172 6.77 30.91 -23.30
CA CYS A 172 6.90 29.48 -23.58
C CYS A 172 6.41 29.06 -24.97
N GLU A 173 6.00 30.03 -25.80
CA GLU A 173 5.58 29.88 -27.20
C GLU A 173 4.37 28.94 -27.47
N LYS A 174 3.78 28.36 -26.41
CA LYS A 174 2.55 27.57 -26.52
C LYS A 174 1.36 28.45 -26.91
N GLU A 175 0.51 27.93 -27.80
CA GLU A 175 -0.70 28.60 -28.27
C GLU A 175 -1.72 28.83 -27.15
N PHE A 176 -2.37 29.99 -27.20
CA PHE A 176 -3.50 30.29 -26.32
C PHE A 176 -4.76 29.55 -26.78
N SER A 177 -5.60 29.17 -25.82
CA SER A 177 -6.84 28.44 -26.05
C SER A 177 -7.90 28.89 -25.04
N ILE A 178 -9.10 28.33 -25.09
CA ILE A 178 -10.17 28.64 -24.13
C ILE A 178 -9.73 28.35 -22.67
N THR A 179 -8.94 27.30 -22.47
CA THR A 179 -8.39 26.91 -21.16
C THR A 179 -7.06 27.59 -20.83
N ARG A 180 -6.26 27.94 -21.84
CA ARG A 180 -5.01 28.71 -21.68
C ARG A 180 -5.24 30.19 -21.97
N ARG A 181 -5.66 30.94 -20.95
CA ARG A 181 -5.99 32.37 -21.06
C ARG A 181 -4.74 33.26 -21.16
N LYS A 182 -4.95 34.47 -21.71
CA LYS A 182 -3.95 35.52 -21.89
C LYS A 182 -3.82 36.37 -20.62
N HIS A 183 -2.59 36.70 -20.25
CA HIS A 183 -2.27 37.57 -19.12
C HIS A 183 -1.12 38.51 -19.47
N HIS A 184 -1.25 39.81 -19.20
CA HIS A 184 -0.16 40.74 -19.45
C HIS A 184 0.81 40.84 -18.28
N CYS A 185 2.09 41.04 -18.59
CA CYS A 185 3.05 41.51 -17.60
C CYS A 185 2.90 43.03 -17.45
N ARG A 186 2.71 43.53 -16.22
CA ARG A 186 2.54 44.97 -15.98
C ARG A 186 3.84 45.76 -16.10
N SER A 187 4.99 45.09 -16.06
CA SER A 187 6.31 45.71 -16.26
C SER A 187 6.71 45.83 -17.73
N CYS A 188 6.44 44.82 -18.56
CA CYS A 188 6.88 44.80 -19.97
C CYS A 188 5.75 44.84 -21.02
N GLY A 189 4.48 44.72 -20.61
CA GLY A 189 3.30 44.85 -21.48
C GLY A 189 3.01 43.67 -22.39
N LYS A 190 3.89 42.67 -22.44
CA LYS A 190 3.75 41.47 -23.27
C LYS A 190 2.77 40.47 -22.65
N ILE A 191 2.30 39.51 -23.46
CA ILE A 191 1.25 38.56 -23.09
C ILE A 191 1.80 37.16 -22.82
N PHE A 192 1.44 36.61 -21.67
CA PHE A 192 1.90 35.34 -21.12
C PHE A 192 0.72 34.47 -20.70
N CYS A 193 0.98 33.19 -20.49
CA CYS A 193 0.05 32.28 -19.82
C CYS A 193 0.22 32.37 -18.29
N SER A 194 -0.68 31.74 -17.53
CA SER A 194 -0.64 31.79 -16.06
C SER A 194 0.70 31.31 -15.50
N SER A 195 1.26 30.23 -16.06
CA SER A 195 2.52 29.64 -15.58
C SER A 195 3.77 30.45 -15.91
N CYS A 196 3.70 31.39 -16.88
CA CYS A 196 4.84 32.25 -17.24
C CYS A 196 4.68 33.68 -16.67
N SER A 197 3.70 33.88 -15.78
CA SER A 197 3.40 35.17 -15.17
C SER A 197 2.78 35.00 -13.79
N GLU A 198 3.25 34.00 -13.04
CA GLU A 198 2.70 33.65 -11.73
C GLU A 198 3.10 34.66 -10.64
N HIS A 199 4.20 35.38 -10.86
CA HIS A 199 4.77 36.31 -9.93
C HIS A 199 4.03 37.66 -9.87
N VAL A 200 4.08 38.30 -8.69
CA VAL A 200 3.47 39.60 -8.43
C VAL A 200 4.49 40.50 -7.73
N ALA A 201 4.82 41.64 -8.32
CA ALA A 201 5.82 42.59 -7.81
C ALA A 201 5.24 43.99 -7.63
N PRO A 202 5.68 44.77 -6.62
CA PRO A 202 5.41 46.20 -6.59
C PRO A 202 6.20 46.89 -7.72
N LEU A 203 5.51 47.67 -8.56
CA LEU A 203 6.14 48.46 -9.62
C LEU A 203 6.13 49.96 -9.27
N PRO A 204 7.23 50.69 -9.54
CA PRO A 204 7.20 52.15 -9.59
C PRO A 204 6.19 52.62 -10.63
N VAL A 205 5.55 53.77 -10.41
CA VAL A 205 4.55 54.37 -11.32
C VAL A 205 5.06 54.45 -12.77
N ALA A 206 6.35 54.75 -12.96
CA ALA A 206 6.98 54.87 -14.27
C ALA A 206 7.11 53.53 -15.02
N MET A 207 7.03 52.39 -14.34
CA MET A 207 7.21 51.05 -14.91
C MET A 207 5.89 50.26 -15.03
N ASP A 208 4.80 50.76 -14.47
CA ASP A 208 3.48 50.16 -14.63
C ASP A 208 2.88 50.60 -15.97
N GLN A 209 2.82 49.65 -16.91
CA GLN A 209 2.34 49.90 -18.27
C GLN A 209 0.83 50.04 -18.40
N GLN A 210 0.05 49.96 -17.30
CA GLN A 210 -1.40 50.09 -17.37
C GLN A 210 -2.01 51.00 -16.32
N THR A 211 -1.89 50.67 -15.04
CA THR A 211 -2.67 51.36 -13.98
C THR A 211 -2.00 52.63 -13.47
N LYS A 212 -0.66 52.73 -13.55
CA LYS A 212 0.15 53.85 -13.03
C LYS A 212 -0.14 54.16 -11.55
N ASP A 213 -0.67 53.19 -10.81
CA ASP A 213 -1.21 53.39 -9.45
C ASP A 213 -0.14 53.30 -8.35
N GLY A 214 1.11 52.95 -8.69
CA GLY A 214 2.28 53.02 -7.82
C GLY A 214 2.23 52.15 -6.56
N GLY A 215 3.13 51.17 -6.45
CA GLY A 215 3.39 50.47 -5.18
C GLY A 215 2.41 49.37 -4.76
N LYS A 216 1.29 49.17 -5.48
CA LYS A 216 0.49 47.93 -5.33
C LYS A 216 1.17 46.77 -6.06
N PRO A 217 1.20 45.55 -5.48
CA PRO A 217 1.72 44.38 -6.16
C PRO A 217 0.89 44.06 -7.43
N VAL A 218 1.56 43.98 -8.59
CA VAL A 218 0.94 43.70 -9.89
C VAL A 218 1.62 42.52 -10.59
N ARG A 219 0.86 41.82 -11.45
CA ARG A 219 1.34 40.62 -12.16
C ARG A 219 2.52 40.95 -13.08
N VAL A 220 3.60 40.17 -12.98
CA VAL A 220 4.78 40.26 -13.86
C VAL A 220 5.14 38.90 -14.43
N CYS A 221 5.80 38.87 -15.59
CA CYS A 221 6.39 37.64 -16.13
C CYS A 221 7.66 37.27 -15.38
N ASP A 222 8.08 36.01 -15.51
CA ASP A 222 9.24 35.45 -14.81
C ASP A 222 10.51 36.27 -15.07
N HIS A 223 10.76 36.67 -16.31
CA HIS A 223 11.89 37.53 -16.69
C HIS A 223 11.86 38.92 -16.01
N CYS A 224 10.67 39.52 -15.89
CA CYS A 224 10.53 40.81 -15.20
C CYS A 224 10.68 40.63 -13.69
N TRP A 225 10.19 39.53 -13.14
CA TRP A 225 10.35 39.19 -11.74
C TRP A 225 11.82 39.04 -11.36
N GLU A 226 12.59 38.27 -12.12
CA GLU A 226 14.03 38.10 -11.92
C GLU A 226 14.75 39.45 -11.94
N LYS A 227 14.46 40.31 -12.93
CA LYS A 227 15.08 41.65 -12.99
C LYS A 227 14.71 42.58 -11.84
N LEU A 228 13.50 42.47 -11.31
CA LEU A 228 13.04 43.31 -10.19
C LEU A 228 13.57 42.82 -8.84
N THR A 229 13.95 41.55 -8.75
CA THR A 229 14.42 40.91 -7.51
C THR A 229 15.92 40.66 -7.48
N ALA A 230 16.59 40.70 -8.63
CA ALA A 230 18.05 40.70 -8.74
C ALA A 230 18.60 42.03 -8.22
N LYS A 231 19.33 41.96 -7.10
CA LYS A 231 20.12 43.07 -6.54
C LYS A 231 21.42 43.25 -7.32
#